data_AF-U5MR34-F1
#
_entry.id   AF-U5MR34-F1
#
_cell.length_a   1.000
_cell.length_b   1.000
_cell.length_c   1.000
_cell.angle_alpha   90.00
_cell.angle_beta   90.00
_cell.angle_gamma   90.00
#
_symmetry.space_group_name_H-M   'P 1'
#
loop_
_entity.id
_entity.type
_entity.pdbx_description
1 polymer ?
#
loop_
_entity_poly.entity_id
_entity_poly.type
_entity_poly.pdbx_seq_one_letter_code
_entity_poly.pdbx_strand_id
1 'polypeptide(L)'
;MQKSANYGLKLFEGTDNVKRQDFVDNFQTIDTQLKKISDNLGNSAQKDSTMQKGLNAEMVGGKHAGDFTSAYDSFNQDSTDLNSYNSNKTWTARAGSNNPNTPSPISNYSTVLNVGSDNNSNFQIAGAYDGSNKLGYRCRHDTDGAYGTWKRILNEDDYNTLNNLANSAFQSASNGKNSIANAITGKGGSANGGMTFDQLASAITSIPGVKYSSGTTTEYASSGGSIRFILPNQSFTVLAWFATCGVYWRCGSIRDYNLTTGAWFEVADGSSTHGTYGATYRTYGDVYYAGNSGSETKTVTWYAIGY
;
A
#
# COMPACT_ATOMS: atom_id res chain seq x y z
N MET A 1 -80.26 45.03 -35.17
CA MET A 1 -79.05 44.38 -34.65
C MET A 1 -78.37 45.29 -33.63
N GLN A 2 -78.72 45.15 -32.36
CA GLN A 2 -77.96 45.78 -31.28
C GLN A 2 -76.61 45.08 -31.10
N LYS A 3 -75.57 45.84 -30.75
CA LYS A 3 -74.19 45.35 -30.58
C LYS A 3 -73.60 45.84 -29.25
N SER A 4 -72.66 45.09 -28.68
CA SER A 4 -71.84 45.54 -27.55
C SER A 4 -70.94 46.71 -27.94
N ALA A 5 -70.45 47.46 -26.95
CA ALA A 5 -69.75 48.72 -27.17
C ALA A 5 -68.28 48.54 -27.62
N ASN A 6 -67.56 47.52 -27.13
CA ASN A 6 -66.12 47.40 -27.34
C ASN A 6 -65.78 46.57 -28.58
N TYR A 7 -66.31 45.35 -28.68
CA TYR A 7 -65.99 44.40 -29.77
C TYR A 7 -67.16 44.14 -30.72
N GLY A 8 -68.27 44.86 -30.56
CA GLY A 8 -69.41 44.77 -31.47
C GLY A 8 -70.12 43.41 -31.46
N LEU A 9 -70.09 42.70 -30.34
CA LEU A 9 -70.75 41.40 -30.15
C LEU A 9 -72.25 41.55 -30.38
N LYS A 10 -72.82 40.67 -31.19
CA LYS A 10 -74.26 40.68 -31.50
C LYS A 10 -75.06 40.42 -30.22
N LEU A 11 -75.91 41.37 -29.83
CA LEU A 11 -76.80 41.22 -28.69
C LEU A 11 -78.05 40.44 -29.12
N PHE A 12 -78.64 39.70 -28.18
CA PHE A 12 -79.84 38.89 -28.44
C PHE A 12 -81.05 39.78 -28.78
N GLU A 13 -81.79 39.41 -29.85
CA GLU A 13 -82.99 40.12 -30.30
C GLU A 13 -84.22 39.19 -30.22
N GLY A 14 -85.39 39.72 -29.84
CA GLY A 14 -86.64 38.96 -29.64
C GLY A 14 -87.59 39.72 -28.70
N THR A 15 -88.83 39.27 -28.51
CA THR A 15 -89.84 39.92 -27.64
C THR A 15 -90.10 39.20 -26.31
N ASP A 16 -89.46 38.05 -26.09
CA ASP A 16 -89.54 37.33 -24.81
C ASP A 16 -88.72 38.07 -23.74
N ASN A 17 -89.38 38.65 -22.75
CA ASN A 17 -88.77 39.58 -21.78
C ASN A 17 -88.05 38.86 -20.63
N VAL A 18 -88.35 37.58 -20.36
CA VAL A 18 -88.03 36.96 -19.05
C VAL A 18 -86.56 36.53 -18.92
N LYS A 19 -85.80 36.41 -20.02
CA LYS A 19 -84.37 36.03 -19.99
C LYS A 19 -83.47 36.82 -20.94
N ARG A 20 -84.05 37.68 -21.78
CA ARG A 20 -83.29 38.43 -22.79
C ARG A 20 -82.32 39.40 -22.16
N GLN A 21 -82.76 40.11 -21.12
CA GLN A 21 -81.91 41.09 -20.44
C GLN A 21 -80.68 40.42 -19.82
N ASP A 22 -80.84 39.25 -19.18
CA ASP A 22 -79.73 38.48 -18.64
C ASP A 22 -78.69 38.11 -19.71
N PHE A 23 -79.14 37.71 -20.91
CA PHE A 23 -78.22 37.44 -22.02
C PHE A 23 -77.53 38.72 -22.51
N VAL A 24 -78.27 39.83 -22.65
CA VAL A 24 -77.68 41.12 -23.03
C VAL A 24 -76.63 41.56 -22.02
N ASP A 25 -76.92 41.48 -20.73
CA ASP A 25 -76.04 41.87 -19.63
C ASP A 25 -74.80 40.97 -19.55
N ASN A 26 -74.96 39.66 -19.75
CA ASN A 26 -73.84 38.72 -19.81
C ASN A 26 -72.90 39.03 -21.00
N PHE A 27 -73.45 39.30 -22.19
CA PHE A 27 -72.64 39.65 -23.36
C PHE A 27 -71.94 41.00 -23.20
N GLN A 28 -72.60 41.99 -22.58
CA GLN A 28 -71.96 43.27 -22.21
C GLN A 28 -70.85 43.09 -21.16
N THR A 29 -71.06 42.19 -20.20
CA THR A 29 -70.06 41.83 -19.18
C THR A 29 -68.85 41.15 -19.82
N ILE A 30 -69.07 40.17 -20.71
CA ILE A 30 -68.00 39.50 -21.47
C ILE A 30 -67.23 40.53 -22.30
N ASP A 31 -67.92 41.40 -23.03
CA ASP A 31 -67.31 42.47 -23.83
C ASP A 31 -66.41 43.39 -22.99
N THR A 32 -66.88 43.76 -21.79
CA THR A 32 -66.13 44.58 -20.83
C THR A 32 -64.91 43.84 -20.28
N GLN A 33 -65.05 42.55 -19.93
CA GLN A 33 -63.94 41.75 -19.40
C GLN A 33 -62.88 41.47 -20.47
N LEU A 34 -63.28 41.21 -21.71
CA LEU A 34 -62.37 41.09 -22.85
C LEU A 34 -61.59 42.39 -23.07
N LYS A 35 -62.25 43.55 -22.92
CA LYS A 35 -61.59 44.86 -23.02
C LYS A 35 -60.56 45.05 -21.92
N LYS A 36 -60.91 44.72 -20.67
CA LYS A 36 -59.98 44.76 -19.53
C LYS A 36 -58.76 43.86 -19.74
N ILE A 37 -58.96 42.63 -20.23
CA ILE A 37 -57.88 41.71 -20.55
C ILE A 37 -57.00 42.31 -21.65
N SER A 38 -57.59 42.84 -22.72
CA SER A 38 -56.86 43.46 -23.83
C SER A 38 -56.07 44.70 -23.39
N ASP A 39 -56.62 45.54 -22.54
CA ASP A 39 -55.97 46.75 -22.04
C ASP A 39 -54.83 46.41 -21.07
N ASN A 40 -55.05 45.43 -20.19
CA ASN A 40 -54.05 45.00 -19.23
C ASN A 40 -52.91 44.20 -19.89
N LEU A 41 -53.22 43.30 -20.84
CA LEU A 41 -52.21 42.62 -21.64
C LEU A 41 -51.49 43.62 -22.56
N GLY A 42 -52.21 44.55 -23.17
CA GLY A 42 -51.65 45.57 -24.05
C GLY A 42 -50.61 46.44 -23.35
N ASN A 43 -50.90 46.91 -22.14
CA ASN A 43 -49.95 47.73 -21.37
C ASN A 43 -48.81 46.92 -20.76
N SER A 44 -49.04 45.65 -20.43
CA SER A 44 -48.03 44.77 -19.82
C SER A 44 -47.09 44.14 -20.86
N ALA A 45 -47.52 44.07 -22.14
CA ALA A 45 -46.76 43.54 -23.27
C ALA A 45 -46.08 44.63 -24.12
N GLN A 46 -46.22 45.90 -23.75
CA GLN A 46 -45.59 47.02 -24.43
C GLN A 46 -44.35 47.51 -23.69
N LYS A 47 -43.25 47.61 -24.42
CA LYS A 47 -42.08 48.41 -24.03
C LYS A 47 -41.95 49.54 -25.05
N ASP A 48 -41.83 50.77 -24.58
CA ASP A 48 -41.65 51.97 -25.41
C ASP A 48 -42.70 52.10 -26.53
N SER A 49 -43.98 51.88 -26.18
CA SER A 49 -45.13 51.99 -27.10
C SER A 49 -45.10 51.05 -28.30
N THR A 50 -44.26 50.00 -28.27
CA THR A 50 -44.25 48.94 -29.28
C THR A 50 -44.66 47.60 -28.68
N MET A 51 -45.51 46.88 -29.40
CA MET A 51 -45.97 45.55 -29.01
C MET A 51 -44.82 44.55 -29.16
N GLN A 52 -44.36 43.99 -28.05
CA GLN A 52 -43.31 43.00 -28.08
C GLN A 52 -43.89 41.67 -28.60
N LYS A 53 -43.37 41.18 -29.74
CA LYS A 53 -43.70 39.86 -30.30
C LYS A 53 -42.57 38.89 -29.95
N GLY A 54 -42.90 37.66 -29.57
CA GLY A 54 -41.91 36.69 -29.09
C GLY A 54 -41.55 36.90 -27.62
N LEU A 55 -42.57 37.07 -26.77
CA LEU A 55 -42.43 37.15 -25.31
C LEU A 55 -41.85 35.85 -24.75
N ASN A 56 -40.53 35.68 -24.85
CA ASN A 56 -39.80 34.76 -23.99
C ASN A 56 -39.87 35.27 -22.54
N ALA A 57 -39.60 34.39 -21.57
CA ALA A 57 -39.73 34.60 -20.12
C ALA A 57 -39.07 35.88 -19.53
N GLU A 58 -38.38 36.68 -20.34
CA GLU A 58 -37.75 37.95 -20.01
C GLU A 58 -38.71 39.08 -19.63
N MET A 59 -40.01 38.98 -19.95
CA MET A 59 -40.98 40.03 -19.61
C MET A 59 -41.77 39.80 -18.31
N VAL A 60 -41.56 38.67 -17.61
CA VAL A 60 -42.03 38.52 -16.24
C VAL A 60 -41.01 39.21 -15.34
N GLY A 61 -41.16 40.53 -15.18
CA GLY A 61 -40.45 41.44 -14.26
C GLY A 61 -39.01 41.08 -13.91
N GLY A 62 -38.04 41.92 -14.32
CA GLY A 62 -36.57 41.73 -14.19
C GLY A 62 -35.98 41.20 -12.87
N LYS A 63 -36.79 41.03 -11.82
CA LYS A 63 -36.54 40.13 -10.70
C LYS A 63 -36.21 38.69 -11.16
N HIS A 64 -36.97 38.10 -12.09
CA HIS A 64 -36.68 36.72 -12.53
C HIS A 64 -35.39 36.59 -13.35
N ALA A 65 -35.08 37.57 -14.20
CA ALA A 65 -33.81 37.61 -14.92
C ALA A 65 -32.62 37.69 -13.94
N GLY A 66 -32.75 38.51 -12.89
CA GLY A 66 -31.79 38.57 -11.79
C GLY A 66 -31.71 37.26 -11.00
N ASP A 67 -32.85 36.61 -10.74
CA ASP A 67 -32.91 35.35 -10.00
C ASP A 67 -32.28 34.19 -10.80
N PHE A 68 -32.50 34.12 -12.12
CA PHE A 68 -31.86 33.13 -13.00
C PHE A 68 -30.36 33.41 -13.20
N THR A 69 -29.96 34.67 -13.32
CA THR A 69 -28.54 35.05 -13.43
C THR A 69 -27.80 34.76 -12.12
N SER A 70 -28.40 35.10 -10.98
CA SER A 70 -27.85 34.82 -9.65
C SER A 70 -27.76 33.32 -9.36
N ALA A 71 -28.71 32.54 -9.88
CA ALA A 71 -28.68 31.09 -9.84
C ALA A 71 -27.65 30.48 -10.81
N TYR A 72 -27.24 31.17 -11.87
CA TYR A 72 -26.17 30.72 -12.77
C TYR A 72 -24.78 31.05 -12.20
N ASP A 73 -24.59 32.27 -11.69
CA ASP A 73 -23.33 32.76 -11.11
C ASP A 73 -22.95 32.04 -9.80
N SER A 74 -23.90 31.40 -9.11
CA SER A 74 -23.61 30.54 -7.95
C SER A 74 -23.03 29.18 -8.35
N PHE A 75 -23.31 28.68 -9.56
CA PHE A 75 -22.88 27.35 -9.99
C PHE A 75 -21.55 27.36 -10.77
N ASN A 76 -21.20 28.45 -11.45
CA ASN A 76 -20.06 28.46 -12.36
C ASN A 76 -19.11 29.64 -12.11
N GLN A 77 -18.39 29.60 -10.99
CA GLN A 77 -17.20 30.45 -10.86
C GLN A 77 -16.01 29.69 -11.45
N ASP A 78 -15.57 30.12 -12.64
CA ASP A 78 -14.21 29.89 -13.16
C ASP A 78 -13.17 30.66 -12.31
N SER A 79 -13.29 30.57 -10.98
CA SER A 79 -12.31 31.09 -10.04
C SER A 79 -11.08 30.20 -10.14
N THR A 80 -9.97 30.80 -10.57
CA THR A 80 -8.64 30.17 -10.54
C THR A 80 -8.15 29.89 -9.14
N ASP A 81 -8.80 30.41 -8.09
CA ASP A 81 -8.46 30.14 -6.70
C ASP A 81 -9.59 29.40 -5.98
N LEU A 82 -9.35 28.11 -5.70
CA LEU A 82 -10.26 27.26 -4.92
C LEU A 82 -10.44 27.73 -3.47
N ASN A 83 -9.56 28.62 -2.98
CA ASN A 83 -9.65 29.15 -1.63
C ASN A 83 -10.51 30.42 -1.55
N SER A 84 -10.97 30.96 -2.67
CA SER A 84 -11.88 32.12 -2.70
C SER A 84 -13.13 31.80 -1.87
N TYR A 85 -13.21 32.44 -0.72
CA TYR A 85 -14.22 32.18 0.29
C TYR A 85 -15.53 32.89 -0.06
N ASN A 86 -16.64 32.18 0.10
CA ASN A 86 -17.97 32.76 0.03
C ASN A 86 -18.86 32.10 1.10
N SER A 87 -19.09 32.78 2.22
CA SER A 87 -19.75 32.26 3.42
C SER A 87 -21.10 31.59 3.15
N ASN A 88 -21.83 32.07 2.14
CA ASN A 88 -23.26 31.80 1.98
C ASN A 88 -23.58 31.15 0.64
N LYS A 89 -22.60 30.50 0.00
CA LYS A 89 -22.81 29.88 -1.30
C LYS A 89 -22.22 28.48 -1.36
N THR A 90 -23.03 27.57 -1.91
CA THR A 90 -22.53 26.34 -2.53
C THR A 90 -22.10 26.67 -3.95
N TRP A 91 -20.91 26.26 -4.35
CA TRP A 91 -20.40 26.47 -5.71
C TRP A 91 -19.57 25.30 -6.20
N THR A 92 -19.46 25.18 -7.52
CA THR A 92 -18.55 24.23 -8.18
C THR A 92 -17.48 24.96 -8.97
N ALA A 93 -16.24 24.48 -8.92
CA ALA A 93 -15.16 25.00 -9.77
C ALA A 93 -14.29 23.89 -10.33
N ARG A 94 -13.66 24.19 -11.46
CA ARG A 94 -12.69 23.32 -12.10
C ARG A 94 -11.28 23.69 -11.66
N ALA A 95 -10.58 22.75 -11.03
CA ALA A 95 -9.15 22.84 -10.76
C ALA A 95 -8.38 22.33 -11.98
N GLY A 96 -7.51 23.18 -12.54
CA GLY A 96 -6.51 22.79 -13.54
C GLY A 96 -5.11 22.72 -12.92
N SER A 97 -4.14 22.22 -13.69
CA SER A 97 -2.78 21.90 -13.23
C SER A 97 -1.98 23.05 -12.63
N ASN A 98 -2.34 24.30 -12.93
CA ASN A 98 -1.61 25.49 -12.50
C ASN A 98 -2.27 26.16 -11.28
N ASN A 99 -3.30 25.55 -10.70
CA ASN A 99 -3.96 26.09 -9.52
C ASN A 99 -3.07 25.84 -8.27
N PRO A 100 -2.66 26.87 -7.51
CA PRO A 100 -1.82 26.66 -6.31
C PRO A 100 -2.52 25.82 -5.23
N ASN A 101 -3.85 25.68 -5.33
CA ASN A 101 -4.69 24.90 -4.44
C ASN A 101 -5.19 23.60 -5.06
N THR A 102 -4.55 23.11 -6.15
CA THR A 102 -4.89 21.84 -6.79
C THR A 102 -5.08 20.74 -5.75
N PRO A 103 -6.11 19.89 -5.90
CA PRO A 103 -6.37 18.78 -4.99
C PRO A 103 -5.31 17.66 -5.06
N SER A 104 -4.06 17.91 -4.70
CA SER A 104 -3.03 16.89 -4.51
C SER A 104 -3.21 16.27 -3.12
N PRO A 105 -3.37 14.94 -2.97
CA PRO A 105 -2.90 13.86 -3.86
C PRO A 105 -3.98 13.23 -4.78
N ILE A 106 -5.10 13.89 -4.99
CA ILE A 106 -6.24 13.40 -5.79
C ILE A 106 -5.89 13.53 -7.27
N SER A 107 -5.79 14.75 -7.80
CA SER A 107 -5.40 15.02 -9.19
C SER A 107 -5.08 16.50 -9.43
N ASN A 108 -4.28 16.77 -10.46
CA ASN A 108 -4.07 18.10 -11.04
C ASN A 108 -5.30 18.61 -11.84
N TYR A 109 -6.28 17.74 -12.09
CA TYR A 109 -7.50 18.01 -12.84
C TYR A 109 -8.71 17.47 -12.06
N SER A 110 -9.36 18.35 -11.30
CA SER A 110 -10.47 17.96 -10.43
C SER A 110 -11.65 18.92 -10.53
N THR A 111 -12.86 18.41 -10.38
CA THR A 111 -14.05 19.23 -10.11
C THR A 111 -14.21 19.30 -8.61
N VAL A 112 -14.29 20.52 -8.07
CA VAL A 112 -14.43 20.77 -6.64
C VAL A 112 -15.82 21.30 -6.37
N LEU A 113 -16.54 20.64 -5.47
CA LEU A 113 -17.74 21.18 -4.83
C LEU A 113 -17.33 21.80 -3.51
N ASN A 114 -17.64 23.08 -3.35
CA ASN A 114 -17.47 23.80 -2.09
C ASN A 114 -18.84 24.03 -1.45
N VAL A 115 -18.93 23.67 -0.18
CA VAL A 115 -20.07 23.94 0.69
C VAL A 115 -19.60 24.94 1.74
N GLY A 116 -19.93 26.21 1.50
CA GLY A 116 -19.69 27.28 2.46
C GLY A 116 -20.71 27.29 3.59
N SER A 117 -20.26 27.73 4.77
CA SER A 117 -21.07 28.03 5.94
C SER A 117 -20.60 29.37 6.53
N ASP A 118 -21.39 29.92 7.46
CA ASP A 118 -21.03 31.12 8.20
C ASP A 118 -19.66 30.99 8.89
N ASN A 119 -19.05 32.14 9.20
CA ASN A 119 -17.83 32.24 10.02
C ASN A 119 -16.62 31.45 9.49
N ASN A 120 -16.29 31.61 8.21
CA ASN A 120 -15.09 31.02 7.58
C ASN A 120 -15.07 29.48 7.52
N SER A 121 -16.19 28.82 7.79
CA SER A 121 -16.28 27.36 7.79
C SER A 121 -16.66 26.85 6.41
N ASN A 122 -15.72 26.18 5.73
CA ASN A 122 -15.99 25.59 4.42
C ASN A 122 -15.60 24.11 4.40
N PHE A 123 -16.41 23.31 3.72
CA PHE A 123 -16.11 21.94 3.36
C PHE A 123 -15.94 21.84 1.85
N GLN A 124 -14.88 21.19 1.40
CA GLN A 124 -14.65 20.94 -0.02
C GLN A 124 -14.50 19.45 -0.28
N ILE A 125 -15.13 19.00 -1.36
CA ILE A 125 -14.96 17.67 -1.94
C ILE A 125 -14.52 17.81 -3.39
N ALA A 126 -13.55 17.01 -3.81
CA ALA A 126 -12.96 17.05 -5.13
C ALA A 126 -12.99 15.67 -5.77
N GLY A 127 -13.56 15.59 -6.98
CA GLY A 127 -13.50 14.41 -7.85
C GLY A 127 -12.56 14.66 -9.02
N ALA A 128 -11.63 13.74 -9.26
CA ALA A 128 -10.74 13.81 -10.42
C ALA A 128 -11.50 13.53 -11.72
N TYR A 129 -11.21 14.29 -12.79
CA TYR A 129 -11.75 14.04 -14.13
C TYR A 129 -10.66 13.67 -15.17
N ASP A 130 -9.44 13.37 -14.71
CA ASP A 130 -8.33 12.86 -15.51
C ASP A 130 -8.41 11.34 -15.79
N GLY A 131 -9.54 10.71 -15.47
CA GLY A 131 -9.74 9.26 -15.59
C GLY A 131 -9.22 8.45 -14.41
N SER A 132 -8.63 9.06 -13.38
CA SER A 132 -8.10 8.33 -12.21
C SER A 132 -9.17 7.87 -11.22
N ASN A 133 -10.42 8.32 -11.35
CA ASN A 133 -11.55 7.99 -10.45
C ASN A 133 -11.26 8.21 -8.95
N LYS A 134 -10.46 9.24 -8.64
CA LYS A 134 -10.10 9.59 -7.26
C LYS A 134 -11.05 10.62 -6.68
N LEU A 135 -11.36 10.47 -5.39
CA LEU A 135 -12.15 11.40 -4.61
C LEU A 135 -11.33 11.86 -3.40
N GLY A 136 -11.56 13.07 -2.93
CA GLY A 136 -11.03 13.49 -1.65
C GLY A 136 -11.67 14.77 -1.14
N TYR A 137 -11.25 15.17 0.06
CA TYR A 137 -11.88 16.26 0.80
C TYR A 137 -10.86 17.09 1.56
N ARG A 138 -11.30 18.27 1.98
CA ARG A 138 -10.64 19.09 2.99
C ARG A 138 -11.66 20.00 3.66
N CYS A 139 -11.28 20.54 4.81
CA CYS A 139 -12.03 21.56 5.51
C CYS A 139 -11.16 22.79 5.76
N ARG A 140 -11.82 23.93 5.98
CA ARG A 140 -11.20 25.17 6.46
C ARG A 140 -11.49 25.33 7.95
N HIS A 141 -10.49 25.77 8.70
CA HIS A 141 -10.61 26.08 10.14
C HIS A 141 -10.92 27.58 10.33
N ASP A 142 -11.79 27.92 11.30
CA ASP A 142 -12.46 29.21 11.40
C ASP A 142 -11.54 30.41 11.69
N THR A 143 -10.41 30.19 12.35
CA THR A 143 -9.64 31.28 12.98
C THR A 143 -8.61 31.91 12.04
N ASP A 144 -7.93 31.08 11.24
CA ASP A 144 -6.80 31.53 10.40
C ASP A 144 -7.18 31.66 8.92
N GLY A 145 -8.37 31.20 8.55
CA GLY A 145 -8.85 31.19 7.17
C GLY A 145 -8.10 30.24 6.24
N ALA A 146 -7.18 29.42 6.77
CA ALA A 146 -6.41 28.46 6.00
C ALA A 146 -7.18 27.15 5.79
N TYR A 147 -7.11 26.61 4.57
CA TYR A 147 -7.58 25.25 4.30
C TYR A 147 -6.58 24.22 4.79
N GLY A 148 -7.08 23.13 5.36
CA GLY A 148 -6.27 21.94 5.61
C GLY A 148 -5.76 21.31 4.31
N THR A 149 -4.75 20.46 4.43
CA THR A 149 -4.26 19.65 3.30
C THR A 149 -5.35 18.72 2.79
N TRP A 150 -5.45 18.54 1.48
CA TRP A 150 -6.35 17.56 0.87
C TRP A 150 -6.08 16.13 1.37
N LYS A 151 -7.16 15.42 1.69
CA LYS A 151 -7.15 14.00 2.06
C LYS A 151 -7.88 13.20 0.99
N ARG A 152 -7.26 12.10 0.54
CA ARG A 152 -7.88 11.17 -0.42
C ARG A 152 -8.84 10.24 0.30
N ILE A 153 -10.00 10.00 -0.29
CA ILE A 153 -10.93 8.94 0.10
C ILE A 153 -10.55 7.70 -0.73
N LEU A 154 -10.30 6.59 -0.04
CA LEU A 154 -9.93 5.33 -0.69
C LEU A 154 -11.19 4.63 -1.21
N ASN A 155 -11.10 4.12 -2.43
CA ASN A 155 -12.15 3.32 -3.05
C ASN A 155 -11.84 1.81 -2.91
N GLU A 156 -12.75 0.97 -3.41
CA GLU A 156 -12.59 -0.49 -3.37
C GLU A 156 -11.30 -0.97 -4.06
N ASP A 157 -10.94 -0.39 -5.21
CA ASP A 157 -9.71 -0.74 -5.93
C ASP A 157 -8.45 -0.42 -5.11
N ASP A 158 -8.45 0.69 -4.38
CA ASP A 158 -7.37 1.05 -3.46
C ASP A 158 -7.25 0.01 -2.33
N TYR A 159 -8.37 -0.38 -1.73
CA TYR A 159 -8.38 -1.42 -0.70
C TYR A 159 -7.92 -2.77 -1.24
N ASN A 160 -8.37 -3.16 -2.43
CA ASN A 160 -7.93 -4.38 -3.10
C ASN A 160 -6.44 -4.36 -3.38
N THR A 161 -5.91 -3.23 -3.85
CA THR A 161 -4.47 -3.03 -4.09
C THR A 161 -3.67 -3.16 -2.80
N LEU A 162 -4.10 -2.50 -1.72
CA LEU A 162 -3.45 -2.57 -0.41
C LEU A 162 -3.50 -3.99 0.17
N ASN A 163 -4.63 -4.68 0.04
CA ASN A 163 -4.79 -6.06 0.50
C ASN A 163 -3.89 -7.02 -0.29
N ASN A 164 -3.82 -6.88 -1.61
CA ASN A 164 -2.93 -7.68 -2.45
C ASN A 164 -1.45 -7.44 -2.13
N LEU A 165 -1.06 -6.19 -1.87
CA LEU A 165 0.30 -5.84 -1.45
C LEU A 165 0.62 -6.46 -0.08
N ALA A 166 -0.29 -6.36 0.88
CA ALA A 166 -0.13 -6.97 2.20
C ALA A 166 0.00 -8.49 2.11
N ASN A 167 -0.90 -9.16 1.39
CA ASN A 167 -0.86 -10.61 1.18
C ASN A 167 0.42 -11.06 0.48
N SER A 168 0.88 -10.32 -0.53
CA SER A 168 2.15 -10.60 -1.22
C SER A 168 3.35 -10.46 -0.28
N ALA A 169 3.35 -9.44 0.59
CA ALA A 169 4.40 -9.25 1.58
C ALA A 169 4.43 -10.37 2.63
N PHE A 170 3.26 -10.78 3.15
CA PHE A 170 3.15 -11.90 4.08
C PHE A 170 3.60 -13.22 3.45
N GLN A 171 3.17 -13.50 2.22
CA GLN A 171 3.59 -14.71 1.50
C GLN A 171 5.10 -14.72 1.22
N SER A 172 5.66 -13.57 0.82
CA SER A 172 7.11 -13.41 0.61
C SER A 172 7.90 -13.67 1.89
N ALA A 173 7.48 -13.09 3.03
CA ALA A 173 8.10 -13.35 4.32
C ALA A 173 8.00 -14.83 4.74
N SER A 174 6.83 -15.46 4.52
CA SER A 174 6.62 -16.89 4.78
C SER A 174 7.55 -17.79 3.94
N ASN A 175 7.65 -17.51 2.63
CA ASN A 175 8.57 -18.21 1.73
C ASN A 175 10.04 -18.02 2.14
N GLY A 176 10.41 -16.82 2.59
CA GLY A 176 11.73 -16.51 3.14
C GLY A 176 12.06 -17.34 4.37
N LYS A 177 11.13 -17.45 5.33
CA LYS A 177 11.31 -18.32 6.51
C LYS A 177 11.51 -19.78 6.15
N ASN A 178 10.71 -20.31 5.22
CA ASN A 178 10.88 -21.68 4.73
C ASN A 178 12.26 -21.90 4.10
N SER A 179 12.73 -20.93 3.31
CA SER A 179 14.05 -20.99 2.66
C SER A 179 15.19 -20.99 3.69
N ILE A 180 15.10 -20.14 4.72
CA ILE A 180 16.07 -20.10 5.82
C ILE A 180 16.05 -21.41 6.61
N ALA A 181 14.87 -21.91 6.97
CA ALA A 181 14.73 -23.18 7.69
C ALA A 181 15.37 -24.35 6.92
N ASN A 182 15.10 -24.45 5.62
CA ASN A 182 15.71 -25.46 4.75
C ASN A 182 17.23 -25.34 4.71
N ALA A 183 17.77 -24.11 4.66
CA ALA A 183 19.22 -23.89 4.68
C ALA A 183 19.86 -24.32 6.02
N ILE A 184 19.21 -24.03 7.15
CA ILE A 184 19.66 -24.46 8.48
C ILE A 184 19.67 -25.99 8.55
N THR A 185 18.58 -26.65 8.13
CA THR A 185 18.49 -28.12 8.10
C THR A 185 19.53 -28.74 7.17
N GLY A 186 19.79 -28.13 6.01
CA GLY A 186 20.83 -28.57 5.08
C GLY A 186 22.27 -28.46 5.64
N LYS A 187 22.47 -27.69 6.71
CA LYS A 187 23.73 -27.59 7.45
C LYS A 187 23.77 -28.45 8.73
N GLY A 188 22.77 -29.30 8.94
CA GLY A 188 22.67 -30.18 10.11
C GLY A 188 22.02 -29.54 11.34
N GLY A 189 21.47 -28.33 11.22
CA GLY A 189 20.63 -27.73 12.27
C GLY A 189 19.20 -28.28 12.26
N SER A 190 18.40 -27.94 13.28
CA SER A 190 16.97 -28.28 13.35
C SER A 190 16.12 -27.01 13.25
N ALA A 191 15.40 -26.84 12.13
CA ALA A 191 14.53 -25.70 11.87
C ALA A 191 13.31 -26.10 11.03
N ASN A 192 12.22 -25.33 11.11
CA ASN A 192 11.05 -25.49 10.24
C ASN A 192 10.36 -24.14 9.96
N GLY A 193 9.48 -24.11 8.96
CA GLY A 193 8.75 -22.90 8.54
C GLY A 193 7.84 -22.24 9.58
N GLY A 194 7.44 -23.00 10.60
CA GLY A 194 6.62 -22.52 11.71
C GLY A 194 7.40 -21.67 12.73
N MET A 195 8.73 -21.71 12.71
CA MET A 195 9.56 -20.93 13.63
C MET A 195 9.45 -19.42 13.40
N THR A 196 9.63 -18.64 14.47
CA THR A 196 9.82 -17.18 14.39
C THR A 196 11.23 -16.86 13.87
N PHE A 197 11.47 -15.61 13.44
CA PHE A 197 12.80 -15.19 13.02
C PHE A 197 13.84 -15.32 14.15
N ASP A 198 13.48 -15.06 15.41
CA ASP A 198 14.38 -15.22 16.56
C ASP A 198 14.72 -16.70 16.82
N GLN A 199 13.75 -17.60 16.64
CA GLN A 199 13.98 -19.04 16.74
C GLN A 199 14.89 -19.54 15.61
N LEU A 200 14.68 -19.05 14.38
CA LEU A 200 15.56 -19.35 13.24
C LEU A 200 16.99 -18.81 13.49
N ALA A 201 17.13 -17.59 14.03
CA ALA A 201 18.43 -17.02 14.39
C ALA A 201 19.14 -17.86 15.47
N SER A 202 18.41 -18.29 16.50
CA SER A 202 18.94 -19.20 17.52
C SER A 202 19.36 -20.55 16.91
N ALA A 203 18.55 -21.10 16.02
CA ALA A 203 18.87 -22.34 15.30
C ALA A 203 20.14 -22.19 14.44
N ILE A 204 20.36 -21.04 13.78
CA ILE A 204 21.61 -20.73 13.06
C ILE A 204 22.82 -20.80 13.99
N THR A 205 22.75 -20.16 15.16
CA THR A 205 23.87 -20.20 16.15
C THR A 205 24.12 -21.59 16.72
N SER A 206 23.13 -22.48 16.63
CA SER A 206 23.19 -23.85 17.12
C SER A 206 23.62 -24.85 16.03
N ILE A 207 23.85 -24.40 14.79
CA ILE A 207 24.38 -25.25 13.73
C ILE A 207 25.74 -25.79 14.19
N PRO A 208 25.97 -27.11 14.14
CA PRO A 208 27.28 -27.67 14.43
C PRO A 208 28.32 -27.07 13.47
N GLY A 209 29.12 -26.14 13.96
CA GLY A 209 30.27 -25.65 13.21
C GLY A 209 31.30 -26.76 13.03
N VAL A 210 32.12 -26.65 11.99
CA VAL A 210 33.37 -27.43 11.92
C VAL A 210 34.21 -27.01 13.13
N LYS A 211 34.33 -27.90 14.10
CA LYS A 211 35.19 -27.71 15.26
C LYS A 211 36.60 -28.06 14.83
N TYR A 212 37.55 -27.18 15.12
CA TYR A 212 38.96 -27.52 15.04
C TYR A 212 39.57 -27.43 16.42
N SER A 213 40.49 -28.34 16.70
CA SER A 213 41.35 -28.30 17.87
C SER A 213 42.79 -28.37 17.38
N SER A 214 43.68 -27.65 18.03
CA SER A 214 45.11 -27.71 17.72
C SER A 214 45.89 -27.67 19.01
N GLY A 215 47.10 -28.23 18.98
CA GLY A 215 47.99 -28.16 20.11
C GLY A 215 49.43 -28.38 19.68
N THR A 216 50.33 -28.20 20.63
CA THR A 216 51.73 -28.57 20.47
C THR A 216 52.10 -29.59 21.54
N THR A 217 52.94 -30.54 21.19
CA THR A 217 53.61 -31.40 22.16
C THR A 217 55.10 -31.42 21.86
N THR A 218 55.90 -31.50 22.90
CA THR A 218 57.35 -31.51 22.83
C THR A 218 57.80 -32.83 23.45
N GLU A 219 58.12 -33.80 22.59
CA GLU A 219 58.53 -35.13 23.04
C GLU A 219 59.99 -35.41 22.70
N TYR A 220 60.61 -36.23 23.55
CA TYR A 220 61.91 -36.81 23.28
C TYR A 220 61.74 -37.86 22.18
N ALA A 221 62.49 -37.73 21.09
CA ALA A 221 62.52 -38.74 20.04
C ALA A 221 63.31 -39.97 20.53
N SER A 222 62.72 -40.78 21.42
CA SER A 222 63.20 -42.13 21.68
C SER A 222 62.45 -43.11 20.78
N SER A 223 63.19 -44.07 20.24
CA SER A 223 62.65 -45.13 19.38
C SER A 223 61.53 -45.89 20.09
N GLY A 224 60.26 -45.66 19.68
CA GLY A 224 59.09 -46.39 20.17
C GLY A 224 58.05 -45.60 20.97
N GLY A 225 58.07 -44.26 20.95
CA GLY A 225 57.04 -43.45 21.60
C GLY A 225 55.73 -43.34 20.79
N SER A 226 54.58 -43.51 21.44
CA SER A 226 53.28 -43.08 20.90
C SER A 226 52.93 -41.70 21.46
N ILE A 227 52.58 -40.76 20.59
CA ILE A 227 52.10 -39.44 21.01
C ILE A 227 50.62 -39.57 21.39
N ARG A 228 50.28 -39.32 22.66
CA ARG A 228 48.89 -39.29 23.11
C ARG A 228 48.34 -37.88 23.00
N PHE A 229 47.45 -37.66 22.03
CA PHE A 229 46.65 -36.44 21.98
C PHE A 229 45.49 -36.56 22.96
N ILE A 230 45.51 -35.76 24.03
CA ILE A 230 44.34 -35.55 24.88
C ILE A 230 43.57 -34.40 24.25
N LEU A 231 42.54 -34.71 23.48
CA LEU A 231 41.61 -33.69 23.00
C LEU A 231 40.96 -33.03 24.24
N PRO A 232 40.93 -31.69 24.32
CA PRO A 232 40.39 -31.00 25.49
C PRO A 232 38.89 -31.24 25.58
N ASN A 233 38.44 -32.11 26.50
CA ASN A 233 37.05 -32.33 26.99
C ASN A 233 35.86 -32.04 26.05
N GLN A 234 36.05 -32.16 24.74
CA GLN A 234 35.05 -31.89 23.72
C GLN A 234 34.90 -33.16 22.89
N SER A 235 33.76 -33.81 23.06
CA SER A 235 33.33 -34.92 22.23
C SER A 235 32.97 -34.38 20.85
N PHE A 236 33.90 -34.45 19.90
CA PHE A 236 33.59 -34.21 18.50
C PHE A 236 34.23 -35.29 17.63
N THR A 237 33.61 -35.59 16.50
CA THR A 237 34.08 -36.64 15.58
C THR A 237 35.22 -36.07 14.76
N VAL A 238 36.44 -36.57 14.95
CA VAL A 238 37.60 -36.15 14.15
C VAL A 238 37.46 -36.70 12.73
N LEU A 239 37.42 -35.80 11.76
CA LEU A 239 37.32 -36.05 10.32
C LEU A 239 38.70 -36.16 9.66
N ALA A 240 39.64 -35.34 10.14
CA ALA A 240 41.02 -35.33 9.69
C ALA A 240 41.93 -34.81 10.81
N TRP A 241 43.19 -35.26 10.81
CA TRP A 241 44.23 -34.69 11.65
C TRP A 241 45.53 -34.51 10.84
N PHE A 242 46.27 -33.47 11.18
CA PHE A 242 47.57 -33.14 10.57
C PHE A 242 48.56 -32.86 11.68
N ALA A 243 49.83 -33.20 11.46
CA ALA A 243 50.91 -32.78 12.32
C ALA A 243 52.00 -32.10 11.47
N THR A 244 52.73 -31.17 12.06
CA THR A 244 53.94 -30.61 11.43
C THR A 244 55.09 -30.84 12.39
N CYS A 245 56.05 -31.65 11.96
CA CYS A 245 57.35 -31.78 12.59
C CYS A 245 58.40 -31.59 11.50
N GLY A 246 59.59 -31.12 11.86
CA GLY A 246 60.72 -30.99 10.91
C GLY A 246 61.31 -32.33 10.46
N VAL A 247 60.50 -33.40 10.39
CA VAL A 247 60.94 -34.78 10.12
C VAL A 247 60.08 -35.39 9.00
N TYR A 248 60.75 -36.16 8.14
CA TYR A 248 60.18 -36.82 6.96
C TYR A 248 58.90 -37.62 7.26
N TRP A 249 57.86 -37.37 6.47
CA TRP A 249 56.60 -38.11 6.51
C TRP A 249 56.68 -39.36 5.63
N ARG A 250 56.36 -40.53 6.18
CA ARG A 250 55.80 -41.65 5.39
C ARG A 250 54.29 -41.62 5.54
N CYS A 251 53.61 -40.94 4.62
CA CYS A 251 52.19 -41.17 4.40
C CYS A 251 52.07 -42.54 3.73
N GLY A 252 51.57 -43.55 4.45
CA GLY A 252 51.15 -44.80 3.82
C GLY A 252 50.08 -44.47 2.79
N SER A 253 50.30 -44.85 1.54
CA SER A 253 49.40 -44.55 0.41
C SER A 253 47.97 -45.01 0.70
N ILE A 254 47.04 -44.07 0.69
CA ILE A 254 45.61 -44.32 0.83
C ILE A 254 45.09 -44.95 -0.47
N ARG A 255 44.52 -46.15 -0.40
CA ARG A 255 43.51 -46.60 -1.38
C ARG A 255 42.14 -46.30 -0.79
N ASP A 256 41.28 -45.71 -1.61
CA ASP A 256 39.91 -45.31 -1.30
C ASP A 256 39.12 -46.43 -0.60
N TYR A 257 38.61 -46.16 0.60
CA TYR A 257 37.58 -47.02 1.20
C TYR A 257 36.43 -46.21 1.78
N ASN A 258 35.24 -46.73 1.45
CA ASN A 258 33.92 -46.23 1.73
C ASN A 258 33.62 -46.31 3.24
N LEU A 259 33.45 -45.15 3.88
CA LEU A 259 33.19 -45.00 5.33
C LEU A 259 31.69 -45.21 5.64
N THR A 260 31.16 -46.41 5.46
CA THR A 260 29.78 -46.72 5.87
C THR A 260 29.64 -47.85 6.89
N THR A 261 30.71 -48.57 7.20
CA THR A 261 30.73 -49.52 8.33
C THR A 261 32.14 -49.63 8.87
N GLY A 262 32.40 -49.02 10.04
CA GLY A 262 33.58 -49.26 10.88
C GLY A 262 34.92 -49.33 10.13
N ALA A 263 35.50 -48.17 9.79
CA ALA A 263 36.88 -48.14 9.33
C ALA A 263 37.83 -48.33 10.52
N TRP A 264 38.63 -49.39 10.44
CA TRP A 264 39.68 -49.75 11.37
C TRP A 264 40.92 -48.88 11.09
N PHE A 265 41.54 -48.37 12.15
CA PHE A 265 42.93 -47.91 12.11
C PHE A 265 43.79 -49.07 12.59
N GLU A 266 44.51 -49.74 11.68
CA GLU A 266 45.48 -50.78 12.04
C GLU A 266 46.68 -50.13 12.73
N VAL A 267 46.80 -50.37 14.04
CA VAL A 267 48.09 -50.41 14.71
C VAL A 267 48.56 -51.85 14.63
N ALA A 268 49.78 -52.05 14.15
CA ALA A 268 50.44 -53.34 14.15
C ALA A 268 50.79 -53.75 15.60
N ASP A 269 49.80 -54.27 16.33
CA ASP A 269 49.99 -55.33 17.33
C ASP A 269 48.65 -56.05 17.58
N GLY A 270 48.38 -57.04 16.72
CA GLY A 270 48.11 -58.40 17.19
C GLY A 270 46.98 -58.72 18.18
N SER A 271 46.08 -57.80 18.57
CA SER A 271 44.98 -58.17 19.48
C SER A 271 43.64 -57.50 19.14
N SER A 272 42.71 -58.33 18.69
CA SER A 272 41.33 -57.98 18.36
C SER A 272 40.49 -57.80 19.63
N THR A 273 40.02 -56.58 19.91
CA THR A 273 38.83 -56.36 20.75
C THR A 273 37.89 -55.34 20.12
N HIS A 274 36.62 -55.73 20.02
CA HIS A 274 35.55 -54.97 19.36
C HIS A 274 34.98 -53.91 20.32
N GLY A 275 34.87 -52.65 19.87
CA GLY A 275 34.30 -51.53 20.62
C GLY A 275 33.03 -50.98 19.96
N THR A 276 31.96 -50.91 20.75
CA THR A 276 30.59 -50.49 20.42
C THR A 276 30.47 -48.97 20.17
N TYR A 277 29.46 -48.57 19.38
CA TYR A 277 29.03 -47.19 19.14
C TYR A 277 28.91 -46.38 20.45
N GLY A 278 29.64 -45.25 20.54
CA GLY A 278 29.61 -44.35 21.70
C GLY A 278 30.93 -44.21 22.48
N ALA A 279 32.03 -44.83 22.04
CA ALA A 279 33.33 -44.70 22.70
C ALA A 279 34.12 -43.48 22.21
N THR A 280 34.74 -42.76 23.15
CA THR A 280 35.82 -41.80 22.88
C THR A 280 36.96 -42.53 22.16
N TYR A 281 37.15 -42.27 20.88
CA TYR A 281 38.23 -42.92 20.12
C TYR A 281 39.59 -42.40 20.61
N ARG A 282 40.38 -43.30 21.21
CA ARG A 282 41.82 -43.13 21.35
C ARG A 282 42.44 -43.58 20.04
N THR A 283 42.89 -42.65 19.21
CA THR A 283 43.78 -43.00 18.11
C THR A 283 45.14 -43.36 18.72
N TYR A 284 45.37 -44.65 18.95
CA TYR A 284 46.73 -45.16 18.98
C TYR A 284 47.19 -45.21 17.53
N GLY A 285 48.21 -44.43 17.21
CA GLY A 285 48.91 -44.51 15.95
C GLY A 285 50.36 -44.28 16.29
N ASP A 286 51.19 -45.29 16.11
CA ASP A 286 52.62 -45.16 16.35
C ASP A 286 53.19 -44.28 15.26
N VAL A 287 53.50 -43.03 15.61
CA VAL A 287 54.23 -42.12 14.74
C VAL A 287 55.69 -42.55 14.81
N TYR A 288 56.12 -43.39 13.88
CA TYR A 288 57.53 -43.78 13.77
C TYR A 288 58.38 -42.58 13.35
N TYR A 289 59.17 -42.05 14.28
CA TYR A 289 60.25 -41.13 13.97
C TYR A 289 61.40 -41.89 13.30
N ALA A 290 61.62 -41.61 12.01
CA ALA A 290 62.89 -41.93 11.36
C ALA A 290 63.81 -40.71 11.50
N GLY A 291 64.53 -40.62 12.62
CA GLY A 291 65.50 -39.56 12.85
C GLY A 291 66.58 -40.00 13.83
N ASN A 292 67.84 -39.83 13.42
CA ASN A 292 69.06 -40.26 14.10
C ASN A 292 69.03 -40.15 15.63
N SER A 293 69.73 -41.08 16.28
CA SER A 293 69.93 -41.32 17.72
C SER A 293 70.53 -40.16 18.55
N GLY A 294 70.39 -38.91 18.11
CA GLY A 294 70.70 -37.72 18.88
C GLY A 294 69.50 -37.28 19.71
N SER A 295 69.72 -37.01 20.99
CA SER A 295 68.76 -36.58 22.01
C SER A 295 68.16 -35.18 21.76
N GLU A 296 67.62 -34.92 20.58
CA GLU A 296 66.98 -33.64 20.25
C GLU A 296 65.49 -33.71 20.51
N THR A 297 65.04 -32.89 21.45
CA THR A 297 63.62 -32.63 21.67
C THR A 297 63.01 -31.97 20.43
N LYS A 298 61.91 -32.51 19.90
CA LYS A 298 61.20 -31.92 18.76
C LYS A 298 59.81 -31.48 19.18
N THR A 299 59.40 -30.30 18.74
CA THR A 299 58.02 -29.81 18.91
C THR A 299 57.19 -30.25 17.71
N VAL A 300 56.07 -30.92 17.98
CA VAL A 300 55.05 -31.29 17.01
C VAL A 300 53.87 -30.36 17.20
N THR A 301 53.44 -29.69 16.13
CA THR A 301 52.14 -28.99 16.12
C THR A 301 51.12 -29.90 15.47
N TRP A 302 49.93 -30.03 16.03
CA TRP A 302 48.85 -30.83 15.47
C TRP A 302 47.57 -30.00 15.29
N TYR A 303 46.77 -30.41 14.31
CA TYR A 303 45.45 -29.87 14.01
C TYR A 303 44.49 -31.04 13.84
N ALA A 304 43.36 -31.03 14.53
CA ALA A 304 42.24 -31.95 14.36
C ALA A 304 41.03 -31.15 13.89
N ILE A 305 40.37 -31.63 12.83
CA ILE A 305 39.17 -31.02 12.25
C ILE A 305 38.03 -32.02 12.39
N GLY A 306 36.87 -31.58 12.84
CA GLY A 306 35.72 -32.44 13.07
C GLY A 306 34.40 -31.70 13.26
N TYR A 307 33.33 -32.44 13.57
CA TYR A 307 32.00 -31.91 13.89
C TYR A 307 31.49 -32.47 15.23
#